data_AF-A0A1F8NZI4-F1
#
_entry.id   AF-A0A1F8NZI4-F1
#
_cell.length_a   1.000
_cell.length_b   1.000
_cell.length_c   1.000
_cell.angle_alpha   90.00
_cell.angle_beta   90.00
_cell.angle_gamma   90.00
#
_symmetry.space_group_name_H-M   'P 1'
#
loop_
_entity.id
_entity.type
_entity.pdbx_description
1 polymer ?
#
loop_
_entity_poly.entity_id
_entity_poly.type
_entity_poly.pdbx_seq_one_letter_code
_entity_poly.pdbx_strand_id
1 'polypeptide(L)' 'MISQMKNRNLTLVHWNESEAEKMASTLREHGWDVILRHSSDQFKMSGLRQNPPAAVVISQR' A
#
# COMPACT_ATOMS: atom_id res chain seq x y z
N MET A 1 -7.71 -3.63 -27.65
CA MET A 1 -8.31 -3.84 -26.31
C MET A 1 -7.23 -3.54 -25.27
N ILE A 2 -7.24 -2.34 -24.69
CA ILE A 2 -6.36 -2.03 -23.56
C ILE A 2 -6.98 -2.76 -22.38
N SER A 3 -6.40 -3.90 -22.02
CA SER A 3 -6.79 -4.63 -20.82
C SER A 3 -6.70 -3.63 -19.66
N GLN A 4 -7.83 -3.32 -19.03
CA GLN A 4 -7.87 -2.65 -17.75
C GLN A 4 -7.12 -3.57 -16.77
N MET A 5 -5.80 -3.46 -16.71
CA MET A 5 -5.02 -4.01 -15.62
C MET A 5 -5.55 -3.28 -14.39
N LYS A 6 -6.49 -3.91 -13.68
CA LYS A 6 -7.08 -3.40 -12.44
C LYS A 6 -5.93 -2.85 -11.63
N ASN A 7 -5.93 -1.55 -11.34
CA ASN A 7 -4.93 -0.95 -10.46
C ASN A 7 -4.93 -1.81 -9.17
N ARG A 8 -3.87 -2.59 -8.95
CA ARG A 8 -3.72 -3.46 -7.76
C ARG A 8 -2.68 -2.86 -6.81
N ASN A 9 -2.43 -1.57 -6.92
CA ASN A 9 -1.49 -0.88 -6.05
C ASN A 9 -2.17 -0.65 -4.70
N LEU A 10 -1.55 -1.16 -3.63
CA LEU A 10 -2.00 -1.01 -2.26
C LEU A 10 -0.91 -0.30 -1.47
N THR A 11 -1.27 0.77 -0.76
CA THR A 11 -0.35 1.38 0.19
C THR A 11 -0.65 0.88 1.59
N LEU A 12 0.32 0.22 2.23
CA LEU A 12 0.23 -0.25 3.60
C LEU A 12 1.02 0.69 4.51
N VAL A 13 0.32 1.36 5.42
CA VAL A 13 0.90 2.23 6.45
C VAL A 13 0.86 1.49 7.79
N HIS A 14 2.02 1.11 8.30
CA HIS A 14 2.14 0.31 9.53
C HIS A 14 3.36 0.78 10.36
N TRP A 15 3.19 0.83 11.68
CA TRP A 15 4.22 1.33 12.61
C TRP A 15 5.31 0.29 12.92
N ASN A 16 4.93 -0.99 12.95
CA ASN A 16 5.85 -2.12 13.13
C ASN A 16 6.30 -2.65 11.77
N GLU A 17 7.61 -2.67 11.52
CA GLU A 17 8.19 -3.14 10.24
C GLU A 17 8.03 -4.65 10.03
N SER A 18 8.24 -5.47 11.06
CA SER A 18 8.14 -6.93 10.94
C SER A 18 6.71 -7.38 10.63
N GLU A 19 5.72 -6.73 11.24
CA GLU A 19 4.30 -6.99 10.98
C GLU A 19 3.89 -6.48 9.59
N ALA A 20 4.36 -5.30 9.20
CA ALA A 20 4.13 -4.76 7.86
C ALA A 20 4.60 -5.72 6.77
N GLU A 21 5.78 -6.31 6.94
CA GLU A 21 6.38 -7.23 5.98
C GLU A 21 5.61 -8.54 5.86
N LYS A 22 5.14 -9.08 6.99
CA LYS A 22 4.27 -10.26 6.99
C LYS A 22 2.97 -9.99 6.24
N MET A 23 2.30 -8.87 6.56
CA MET A 23 1.07 -8.46 5.88
C MET A 23 1.31 -8.21 4.38
N ALA A 24 2.40 -7.54 4.04
CA ALA A 24 2.76 -7.25 2.66
C ALA A 24 3.05 -8.52 1.87
N SER A 25 3.73 -9.51 2.46
CA SER A 25 3.97 -10.81 1.83
C SER A 25 2.65 -11.48 1.45
N THR A 26 1.73 -11.63 2.41
CA THR A 26 0.42 -12.24 2.18
C THR A 26 -0.38 -11.49 1.11
N LEU A 27 -0.37 -10.16 1.14
CA LEU A 27 -1.07 -9.35 0.14
C LEU A 27 -0.45 -9.49 -1.27
N ARG A 28 0.88 -9.55 -1.36
CA ARG A 28 1.59 -9.79 -2.63
C ARG A 28 1.31 -11.18 -3.19
N GLU A 29 1.21 -12.20 -2.33
CA GLU A 29 0.80 -13.57 -2.73
C GLU A 29 -0.60 -13.59 -3.35
N HIS A 30 -1.50 -12.70 -2.93
CA HIS A 30 -2.82 -12.51 -3.55
C HIS A 30 -2.82 -11.56 -4.78
N GLY A 31 -1.63 -11.19 -5.24
CA GLY A 31 -1.38 -10.41 -6.45
C GLY A 31 -1.63 -8.91 -6.29
N TRP A 32 -1.51 -8.37 -5.08
CA TRP A 32 -1.43 -6.92 -4.86
C TRP A 32 0.01 -6.42 -5.02
N ASP A 33 0.16 -5.22 -5.58
CA ASP A 33 1.43 -4.50 -5.57
C ASP A 33 1.48 -3.60 -4.33
N VAL A 34 2.18 -4.06 -3.30
CA VAL A 34 2.17 -3.44 -1.96
C VAL A 34 3.35 -2.50 -1.77
N ILE A 35 3.03 -1.22 -1.58
CA ILE A 35 3.97 -0.17 -1.17
C ILE A 35 3.87 0.01 0.34
N LEU A 36 4.99 -0.22 1.02
CA LEU A 36 5.08 -0.09 2.47
C LEU A 36 5.50 1.33 2.87
N ARG A 37 4.88 1.83 3.94
CA ARG A 37 5.17 3.14 4.51
C ARG A 37 5.22 3.02 6.04
N HIS A 38 6.36 3.35 6.62
CA HIS A 38 6.58 3.33 8.06
C HIS A 38 6.50 4.77 8.59
N SER A 39 5.58 5.00 9.53
CA SER A 39 5.23 6.30 10.13
C SER A 39 4.53 7.33 9.22
N SER A 40 3.73 8.19 9.85
CA SER A 40 2.97 9.29 9.25
C SER A 40 3.83 10.38 8.62
N ASP A 41 5.09 10.53 9.03
CA ASP A 41 5.91 11.69 8.70
C ASP A 41 6.48 11.64 7.27
N GLN A 42 6.49 10.46 6.66
CA GLN A 42 6.87 10.29 5.26
C GLN A 42 5.67 10.25 4.29
N PHE A 43 4.44 10.32 4.80
CA PHE A 43 3.24 10.21 3.98
C PHE A 43 2.74 11.58 3.50
N LYS A 44 3.33 12.07 2.41
CA LYS A 44 2.82 13.29 1.76
C LYS A 44 1.54 12.97 0.99
N MET A 45 0.41 13.48 1.47
CA MET A 45 -0.91 13.40 0.83
C MET A 45 -0.94 13.93 -0.63
N SER A 46 0.06 14.70 -1.05
CA SER A 46 0.22 15.13 -2.45
C SER A 46 0.56 13.97 -3.39
N GLY A 47 1.37 12.99 -2.94
CA GLY A 47 1.77 11.85 -3.76
C GLY A 47 0.61 10.89 -4.08
N LEU A 48 -0.27 10.66 -3.11
CA LEU A 48 -1.51 9.89 -3.32
C LEU A 48 -2.44 10.53 -4.34
N ARG A 49 -2.50 11.86 -4.41
CA ARG A 49 -3.41 12.55 -5.31
C ARG A 49 -2.96 12.48 -6.76
N GLN A 50 -1.64 12.42 -7.00
CA GLN A 50 -1.08 12.31 -8.34
C GLN A 50 -1.19 10.89 -8.88
N ASN A 51 -0.98 9.89 -8.02
CA ASN A 51 -1.11 8.47 -8.36
C ASN A 51 -1.91 7.75 -7.26
N PRO A 52 -3.25 7.81 -7.32
CA PRO A 52 -4.08 7.19 -6.29
C PRO A 52 -3.90 5.67 -6.31
N PRO A 53 -3.49 5.06 -5.19
CA PRO A 53 -3.53 3.62 -5.07
C PRO A 53 -4.99 3.15 -5.10
N ALA A 54 -5.19 1.90 -5.49
CA ALA A 54 -6.52 1.30 -5.46
C ALA A 54 -7.04 1.10 -4.03
N ALA A 55 -6.14 0.91 -3.07
CA ALA A 55 -6.46 0.80 -1.66
C ALA A 55 -5.35 1.38 -0.79
N VAL A 56 -5.74 1.89 0.39
CA VAL A 56 -4.82 2.27 1.46
C VAL A 56 -5.24 1.52 2.71
N VAL A 57 -4.32 0.79 3.33
CA VAL A 57 -4.51 0.12 4.62
C VAL A 57 -3.72 0.90 5.65
N ILE A 58 -4.40 1.43 6.65
CA ILE A 58 -3.79 2.22 7.73
C ILE A 58 -4.01 1.47 9.03
N SER A 59 -2.90 1.14 9.68
CA SER A 59 -2.91 0.42 10.94
C SER A 59 -3.21 1.40 12.05
N GLN A 60 -4.34 1.22 12.71
CA GLN A 60 -4.70 1.99 13.89
C GLN A 60 -4.04 1.35 15.11
N ARG A 61 -3.45 2.18 15.96
CA ARG A 61 -2.84 1.72 17.21
C ARG A 61 -3.89 1.43 18.26
#